data_AF-A0A1F6EH37-F1
#
_entry.id   AF-A0A1F6EH37-F1
#
_cell.length_a   1.000
_cell.length_b   1.000
_cell.length_c   1.000
_cell.angle_alpha   90.00
_cell.angle_beta   90.00
_cell.angle_gamma   90.00
#
_symmetry.space_group_name_H-M   'P 1'
#
loop_
_entity.id
_entity.type
_entity.pdbx_description
1 polymer ?
#
loop_
_entity_poly.entity_id
_entity_poly.type
_entity_poly.pdbx_seq_one_letter_code
_entity_poly.pdbx_strand_id
1 'polypeptide(L)'
;MRVATAPMVDLNAEPEFSLFARYIATGDTSWLDALSSVATKYREAETNALTVPVPASATEVHLRAVNALGKYTETLERLVRFANDPIATGALLRTYNDDEREMFLAFDALAKYYVAHVEN
;
A
#
# COMPACT_ATOMS: atom_id res chain seq x y z
N MET A 1 -8.18 -0.64 13.10
CA MET A 1 -7.04 -0.16 12.29
C MET A 1 -5.69 -0.71 12.72
N ARG A 2 -5.17 -0.45 13.92
CA ARG A 2 -3.82 -0.95 14.34
C ARG A 2 -3.59 -2.45 14.08
N VAL A 3 -4.56 -3.30 14.43
CA VAL A 3 -4.48 -4.75 14.20
C VAL A 3 -4.58 -5.10 12.71
N ALA A 4 -5.42 -4.38 11.98
CA ALA A 4 -5.64 -4.64 10.56
C ALA A 4 -4.39 -4.36 9.71
N THR A 5 -3.64 -3.31 10.04
CA THR A 5 -2.42 -2.94 9.31
C THR A 5 -1.16 -3.67 9.81
N ALA A 6 -1.28 -4.51 10.85
CA ALA A 6 -0.14 -5.23 11.42
C ALA A 6 0.68 -6.04 10.39
N PRO A 7 0.09 -6.68 9.35
CA PRO A 7 0.86 -7.39 8.33
C PRO A 7 1.86 -6.51 7.58
N MET A 8 1.58 -5.22 7.44
CA MET A 8 2.45 -4.26 6.73
C MET A 8 3.62 -3.77 7.59
N VAL A 9 3.57 -3.96 8.91
CA VAL A 9 4.55 -3.38 9.83
C VAL A 9 5.77 -4.29 9.90
N ASP A 10 6.84 -3.85 9.23
CA ASP A 10 8.15 -4.49 9.29
C ASP A 10 9.22 -3.42 9.52
N LEU A 11 9.86 -3.46 10.69
CA LEU A 11 10.86 -2.47 11.11
C LEU A 11 12.17 -2.57 10.33
N ASN A 12 12.40 -3.68 9.63
CA ASN A 12 13.59 -3.91 8.82
C ASN A 12 13.29 -3.84 7.32
N ALA A 13 12.06 -3.46 6.94
CA ALA A 13 11.69 -3.40 5.53
C ALA A 13 12.47 -2.30 4.80
N GLU A 14 12.99 -2.66 3.63
CA GLU A 14 13.41 -1.68 2.64
C GLU A 14 12.16 -1.06 1.97
N PRO A 15 12.21 0.22 1.56
CA PRO A 15 11.13 0.82 0.79
C PRO A 15 10.79 0.01 -0.47
N GLU A 16 9.51 -0.09 -0.82
CA GLU A 16 9.04 -0.93 -1.94
C GLU A 16 9.68 -0.50 -3.27
N PHE A 17 9.83 0.80 -3.48
CA PHE A 17 10.51 1.36 -4.65
C PHE A 17 11.97 0.87 -4.77
N SER A 18 12.67 0.72 -3.64
CA SER A 18 14.07 0.27 -3.62
C SER A 18 14.20 -1.17 -4.10
N LEU A 19 13.26 -2.04 -3.76
CA LEU A 19 13.23 -3.43 -4.25
C LEU A 19 13.12 -3.45 -5.78
N PHE A 20 12.18 -2.67 -6.34
CA PHE A 20 12.01 -2.61 -7.78
C PHE A 20 13.22 -1.98 -8.50
N ALA A 21 13.82 -0.93 -7.93
CA ALA A 21 15.02 -0.32 -8.47
C ALA A 21 16.21 -1.29 -8.52
N ARG A 22 16.38 -2.16 -7.51
CA ARG A 22 17.41 -3.21 -7.51
C ARG A 22 17.18 -4.26 -8.58
N TYR A 23 15.93 -4.64 -8.84
CA TYR A 23 15.60 -5.49 -9.98
C TYR A 23 16.04 -4.85 -11.31
N ILE A 24 15.69 -3.57 -11.53
CA ILE A 24 16.11 -2.85 -12.75
C ILE A 24 17.64 -2.84 -12.89
N ALA A 25 18.36 -2.64 -11.79
CA ALA A 25 19.81 -2.52 -11.80
C ALA A 25 20.55 -3.87 -11.99
N THR A 26 20.01 -4.96 -11.46
CA THR A 26 20.70 -6.26 -11.38
C THR A 26 20.12 -7.32 -12.32
N GLY A 27 18.85 -7.19 -12.72
CA GLY A 27 18.08 -8.23 -13.39
C GLY A 27 17.72 -9.43 -12.50
N ASP A 28 18.05 -9.40 -11.21
CA ASP A 28 17.78 -10.49 -10.28
C ASP A 28 16.30 -10.49 -9.86
N THR A 29 15.58 -11.57 -10.20
CA THR A 29 14.16 -11.71 -9.93
C THR A 29 13.85 -11.89 -8.44
N SER A 30 14.83 -12.20 -7.59
CA SER A 30 14.62 -12.28 -6.14
C SER A 30 14.10 -10.98 -5.53
N TRP A 31 14.44 -9.84 -6.15
CA TRP A 31 13.90 -8.53 -5.77
C TRP A 31 12.42 -8.35 -6.12
N LEU A 32 11.95 -8.99 -7.20
CA LEU A 32 10.52 -9.04 -7.54
C LEU A 32 9.76 -9.97 -6.60
N ASP A 33 10.36 -11.07 -6.18
CA ASP A 33 9.78 -11.97 -5.17
C ASP A 33 9.62 -11.24 -3.82
N ALA A 34 10.62 -10.46 -3.41
CA ALA A 34 10.54 -9.62 -2.22
C ALA A 34 9.42 -8.58 -2.34
N LEU A 35 9.32 -7.88 -3.48
CA LEU A 35 8.26 -6.90 -3.73
C LEU A 35 6.87 -7.55 -3.74
N SER A 36 6.74 -8.75 -4.32
CA SER A 36 5.51 -9.55 -4.31
C SER A 36 5.10 -9.97 -2.90
N SER A 37 6.07 -10.30 -2.04
CA SER A 37 5.82 -10.59 -0.62
C SER A 37 5.28 -9.35 0.12
N VAL A 38 5.82 -8.17 -0.16
CA VAL A 38 5.30 -6.91 0.40
C VAL A 38 3.87 -6.65 -0.07
N ALA A 39 3.59 -6.76 -1.37
CA ALA A 39 2.25 -6.59 -1.91
C ALA A 39 1.24 -7.57 -1.27
N THR A 40 1.64 -8.82 -1.02
CA THR A 40 0.81 -9.81 -0.31
C THR A 40 0.44 -9.34 1.10
N LYS A 41 1.41 -8.84 1.87
CA LYS A 41 1.16 -8.28 3.22
C LYS A 41 0.17 -7.10 3.17
N TYR A 42 0.27 -6.27 2.13
CA TYR A 42 -0.62 -5.13 1.96
C TYR A 42 -2.05 -5.57 1.61
N ARG A 43 -2.19 -6.59 0.77
CA ARG A 43 -3.47 -7.22 0.44
C ARG A 43 -4.15 -7.86 1.67
N GLU A 44 -3.36 -8.50 2.52
CA GLU A 44 -3.84 -9.01 3.82
C GLU A 44 -4.32 -7.88 4.72
N ALA A 45 -3.57 -6.77 4.80
CA ALA A 45 -3.97 -5.62 5.59
C ALA A 45 -5.23 -4.93 5.07
N GLU A 46 -5.39 -4.82 3.75
CA GLU A 46 -6.62 -4.34 3.10
C GLU A 46 -7.82 -5.22 3.50
N THR A 47 -7.68 -6.54 3.36
CA THR A 47 -8.71 -7.52 3.70
C THR A 47 -9.09 -7.42 5.18
N ASN A 48 -8.10 -7.32 6.07
CA ASN A 48 -8.35 -7.14 7.49
C ASN A 48 -9.05 -5.80 7.78
N ALA A 49 -8.67 -4.72 7.10
CA ALA A 49 -9.23 -3.39 7.32
C ALA A 49 -10.70 -3.31 6.89
N LEU A 50 -11.12 -4.05 5.85
CA LEU A 50 -12.53 -4.19 5.46
C LEU A 50 -13.41 -4.81 6.55
N THR A 51 -12.83 -5.61 7.44
CA THR A 51 -13.59 -6.26 8.54
C THR A 51 -13.67 -5.43 9.82
N VAL A 52 -12.99 -4.28 9.87
CA VAL A 52 -12.98 -3.43 11.06
C VAL A 52 -14.34 -2.74 11.21
N PRO A 53 -15.09 -2.99 12.29
CA PRO A 53 -16.31 -2.24 12.55
C PRO A 53 -15.95 -0.78 12.88
N VAL A 54 -16.60 0.16 12.20
CA VAL A 54 -16.42 1.60 12.43
C VAL A 54 -17.76 2.28 12.64
N PRO A 55 -17.83 3.37 13.44
CA PRO A 55 -19.03 4.19 13.54
C PRO A 55 -19.48 4.69 12.15
N ALA A 56 -20.79 4.90 11.97
CA ALA A 56 -21.33 5.38 10.69
C ALA A 56 -20.69 6.70 10.22
N SER A 57 -20.32 7.57 11.16
CA SER A 57 -19.64 8.84 10.87
C SER A 57 -18.19 8.66 10.36
N ALA A 58 -17.57 7.51 10.60
CA ALA A 58 -16.21 7.19 10.17
C ALA A 58 -16.16 6.37 8.87
N THR A 59 -17.31 5.90 8.36
CA THR A 59 -17.36 4.95 7.25
C THR A 59 -16.68 5.48 5.99
N GLU A 60 -16.94 6.73 5.60
CA GLU A 60 -16.37 7.31 4.38
C GLU A 60 -14.84 7.45 4.47
N VAL A 61 -14.33 8.01 5.57
CA VAL A 61 -12.88 8.20 5.76
C VAL A 61 -12.14 6.86 5.90
N HIS A 62 -12.77 5.87 6.55
CA HIS A 62 -12.24 4.51 6.64
C HIS A 62 -12.15 3.86 5.27
N LEU A 63 -13.25 3.84 4.50
CA LEU A 63 -13.27 3.25 3.17
C LEU A 63 -12.31 3.95 2.21
N ARG A 64 -12.12 5.26 2.32
CA ARG A 64 -11.11 5.98 1.54
C ARG A 64 -9.71 5.43 1.80
N ALA A 65 -9.33 5.23 3.07
CA ALA A 65 -8.02 4.67 3.42
C ALA A 65 -7.85 3.23 2.92
N VAL A 66 -8.87 2.38 3.08
CA VAL A 66 -8.84 1.00 2.57
C VAL A 66 -8.71 0.97 1.05
N ASN A 67 -9.48 1.78 0.34
CA ASN A 67 -9.40 1.86 -1.13
C ASN A 67 -8.06 2.40 -1.61
N ALA A 68 -7.47 3.37 -0.91
CA ALA A 68 -6.15 3.90 -1.25
C ALA A 68 -5.05 2.84 -1.05
N LEU A 69 -5.12 2.06 0.04
CA LEU A 69 -4.25 0.90 0.25
C LEU A 69 -4.41 -0.13 -0.88
N GLY A 70 -5.64 -0.48 -1.26
CA GLY A 70 -5.91 -1.43 -2.33
C GLY A 70 -5.34 -1.00 -3.69
N LYS A 71 -5.47 0.29 -4.04
CA LYS A 71 -4.88 0.86 -5.27
C LYS A 71 -3.35 0.79 -5.26
N TYR A 72 -2.72 1.22 -4.17
CA TYR A 72 -1.26 1.15 -4.06
C TYR A 72 -0.77 -0.30 -4.15
N THR A 73 -1.46 -1.23 -3.47
CA THR A 73 -1.19 -2.68 -3.54
C THR A 73 -1.27 -3.20 -4.97
N GLU A 74 -2.33 -2.86 -5.71
CA GLU A 74 -2.48 -3.23 -7.13
C GLU A 74 -1.32 -2.68 -7.98
N THR A 75 -0.89 -1.45 -7.70
CA THR A 75 0.26 -0.87 -8.40
C THR A 75 1.56 -1.64 -8.14
N LEU A 76 1.81 -2.10 -6.91
CA LEU A 76 2.95 -2.98 -6.60
C LEU A 76 2.86 -4.32 -7.37
N GLU A 77 1.69 -4.95 -7.35
CA GLU A 77 1.44 -6.21 -8.08
C GLU A 77 1.65 -6.05 -9.59
N ARG A 78 1.23 -4.91 -10.14
CA ARG A 78 1.41 -4.58 -11.56
C ARG A 78 2.86 -4.30 -11.90
N LEU A 79 3.63 -3.65 -11.03
CA LEU A 79 5.08 -3.48 -11.22
C LEU A 79 5.79 -4.84 -11.31
N VAL A 80 5.46 -5.79 -10.43
CA VAL A 80 5.98 -7.16 -10.49
C VAL A 80 5.56 -7.85 -11.79
N ARG A 81 4.27 -7.79 -12.14
CA ARG A 81 3.71 -8.47 -13.32
C ARG A 81 4.30 -7.96 -14.64
N PHE A 82 4.51 -6.66 -14.75
CA PHE A 82 4.95 -6.00 -15.98
C PHE A 82 6.42 -5.59 -15.96
N ALA A 83 7.22 -6.15 -15.04
CA ALA A 83 8.62 -5.79 -14.82
C ALA A 83 9.49 -5.91 -16.10
N ASN A 84 9.15 -6.84 -16.99
CA ASN A 84 9.85 -7.07 -18.26
C ASN A 84 9.31 -6.21 -19.44
N ASP A 85 8.30 -5.38 -19.22
CA ASP A 85 7.76 -4.44 -20.21
C ASP A 85 8.16 -3.01 -19.80
N PRO A 86 9.17 -2.41 -20.46
CA PRO A 86 9.68 -1.09 -20.12
C PRO A 86 8.63 0.02 -20.28
N ILE A 87 7.70 -0.12 -21.23
CA ILE A 87 6.67 0.90 -21.50
C ILE A 87 5.63 0.85 -20.39
N ALA A 88 5.13 -0.36 -20.07
CA ALA A 88 4.18 -0.55 -18.98
C ALA A 88 4.80 -0.15 -17.63
N THR A 89 6.04 -0.55 -17.37
CA THR A 89 6.78 -0.18 -16.15
C THR A 89 6.94 1.33 -16.02
N GLY A 90 7.35 2.03 -17.09
CA GLY A 90 7.50 3.48 -17.05
C GLY A 90 6.19 4.23 -16.73
N ALA A 91 5.06 3.72 -17.22
CA ALA A 91 3.74 4.27 -16.86
C ALA A 91 3.40 3.98 -15.38
N LEU A 92 3.65 2.76 -14.92
CA LEU A 92 3.37 2.32 -13.55
C LEU A 92 4.21 3.06 -12.50
N LEU A 93 5.44 3.45 -12.80
CA LEU A 93 6.27 4.24 -11.87
C LEU A 93 5.66 5.61 -11.55
N ARG A 94 4.94 6.22 -12.50
CA ARG A 94 4.20 7.46 -12.24
C ARG A 94 3.01 7.18 -11.32
N THR A 95 2.24 6.13 -11.66
CA THR A 95 1.10 5.69 -10.85
C THR A 95 1.50 5.33 -9.42
N TYR A 96 2.67 4.70 -9.24
CA TYR A 96 3.23 4.36 -7.94
C TYR A 96 3.32 5.58 -7.02
N ASN A 97 3.95 6.67 -7.49
CA ASN A 97 4.10 7.89 -6.68
C ASN A 97 2.75 8.54 -6.34
N ASP A 98 1.80 8.52 -7.29
CA ASP A 98 0.47 9.10 -7.07
C ASP A 98 -0.36 8.27 -6.07
N ASP A 99 -0.33 6.95 -6.18
CA ASP A 99 -1.05 6.02 -5.31
C ASP A 99 -0.44 5.96 -3.91
N GLU A 100 0.89 5.97 -3.79
CA GLU A 100 1.60 6.02 -2.50
C GLU A 100 1.22 7.30 -1.74
N ARG A 101 1.24 8.45 -2.44
CA ARG A 101 0.85 9.73 -1.85
C ARG A 101 -0.62 9.70 -1.41
N GLU A 102 -1.53 9.20 -2.23
CA GLU A 102 -2.95 9.11 -1.84
C GLU A 102 -3.16 8.16 -0.66
N MET A 103 -2.42 7.04 -0.60
CA MET A 103 -2.42 6.14 0.56
C MET A 103 -2.03 6.92 1.82
N PHE A 104 -0.88 7.60 1.83
CA PHE A 104 -0.44 8.37 3.00
C PHE A 104 -1.44 9.47 3.39
N LEU A 105 -1.99 10.21 2.43
CA LEU A 105 -3.00 11.23 2.70
C LEU A 105 -4.29 10.65 3.29
N ALA A 106 -4.75 9.51 2.78
CA ALA A 106 -5.96 8.88 3.27
C ALA A 106 -5.79 8.32 4.70
N PHE A 107 -4.63 7.73 5.00
CA PHE A 107 -4.32 7.28 6.36
C PHE A 107 -4.13 8.43 7.34
N ASP A 108 -3.50 9.55 6.93
CA ASP A 108 -3.41 10.76 7.74
C ASP A 108 -4.79 11.36 8.03
N ALA A 109 -5.68 11.42 7.02
CA ALA A 109 -7.06 11.87 7.22
C ALA A 109 -7.83 10.95 8.20
N LEU A 110 -7.65 9.64 8.10
CA LEU A 110 -8.24 8.68 9.02
C LEU A 110 -7.72 8.85 10.45
N ALA A 111 -6.41 9.04 10.62
CA ALA A 111 -5.80 9.30 11.92
C ALA A 111 -6.34 10.60 12.54
N LYS A 112 -6.40 11.69 11.76
CA LYS A 112 -6.96 12.97 12.18
C LYS A 112 -8.42 12.86 12.59
N TYR A 113 -9.23 12.10 11.84
CA TYR A 113 -10.62 11.84 12.20
C TYR A 113 -10.71 11.22 13.59
N TYR A 114 -9.94 10.16 13.86
CA TYR A 114 -9.96 9.48 15.15
C TYR A 114 -9.42 10.37 16.29
N VAL A 115 -8.38 11.16 16.06
CA VAL A 115 -7.91 12.13 17.08
C VAL A 115 -9.01 13.13 17.42
N ALA A 116 -9.71 13.69 16.42
CA ALA A 116 -10.75 14.68 16.64
C ALA A 116 -12.06 14.14 17.26
N HIS A 117 -12.35 12.84 17.11
CA HIS A 117 -13.65 12.26 17.48
C HIS A 117 -13.58 11.13 18.52
N VAL A 118 -12.39 10.70 18.95
CA VAL A 118 -12.21 9.66 20.01
C VAL A 118 -11.75 10.27 21.34
N GLU A 119 -11.34 11.54 21.37
CA GLU A 119 -11.01 12.28 22.60
C GLU A 119 -12.22 12.88 23.35
N ASN A 120 -13.47 12.49 23.03
CA ASN A 120 -14.67 12.87 23.80
C ASN A 120 -15.54 11.65 24.17
#